data_AF-A0A958N4T1-F1
#
_entry.id   AF-A0A958N4T1-F1
#
_cell.length_a   1.000
_cell.length_b   1.000
_cell.length_c   1.000
_cell.angle_alpha   90.00
_cell.angle_beta   90.00
_cell.angle_gamma   90.00
#
_symmetry.space_group_name_H-M   'P 1'
#
loop_
_entity.id
_entity.type
_entity.pdbx_description
1 polymer ?
#
loop_
_entity_poly.entity_id
_entity_poly.type
_entity_poly.pdbx_seq_one_letter_code
_entity_poly.pdbx_strand_id
1 'polypeptide(L)'
;MNLIKVFVLAFFNLILILSYQNCSQMDTDSEEGGSAQNSSSLNFTLVFSKVIQPQCIGCHSNFYPEGGVDLSSYQAALDSGTIVPGDALQSSFYTTMLNKEMPPEYPAPEGDIALIKKWIDEGARDANGIASIPQPSINAGTDFYIYEPQTSITFKATATIKGDSIKTILWTQLSGPVNVSILSPNSLNSVVNGITSYGDYEFKLYVQTNMGAEAFDTVKLRLNPKNNQLPVVGAGLDVNIQPPVTTATITASAADPDGSISAYDWEQTSGPASLTLSGTTTSTLLVSNITIQGTYGFKITVTDNEGASISDTVNVVLDPPPIPRSFSDINTNIFVPKCLNCHQGGNARGGYDMSTYAKIMSLVKINNANGSELYKRCYDNTMPPSRPLTKSEKDKIRDWINTGAPNN
;
A
#
# COMPACT_ATOMS: atom_id res chain seq x y z
N MET A 1 -25.68 34.20 28.11
CA MET A 1 -26.69 35.28 28.02
C MET A 1 -26.20 36.28 26.97
N ASN A 2 -27.07 36.61 26.02
CA ASN A 2 -26.89 37.51 24.86
C ASN A 2 -26.09 36.99 23.65
N LEU A 3 -26.48 37.22 22.38
CA LEU A 3 -27.75 37.24 21.63
C LEU A 3 -27.36 37.43 20.15
N ILE A 4 -28.14 36.85 19.22
CA ILE A 4 -28.42 37.32 17.83
C ILE A 4 -27.48 36.88 16.66
N LYS A 5 -28.01 35.91 15.89
CA LYS A 5 -28.23 35.78 14.41
C LYS A 5 -27.29 36.50 13.44
N VAL A 6 -26.88 35.79 12.36
CA VAL A 6 -27.14 36.15 10.95
C VAL A 6 -27.14 34.89 10.06
N PHE A 7 -28.20 34.77 9.25
CA PHE A 7 -28.41 33.84 8.12
C PHE A 7 -27.61 34.32 6.89
N VAL A 8 -26.97 33.43 6.13
CA VAL A 8 -26.54 33.72 4.74
C VAL A 8 -26.97 32.58 3.83
N LEU A 9 -28.02 32.87 3.05
CA LEU A 9 -28.38 32.22 1.79
C LEU A 9 -27.67 32.93 0.63
N ALA A 10 -27.50 32.19 -0.47
CA ALA A 10 -27.30 32.57 -1.89
C ALA A 10 -26.05 31.87 -2.45
N PHE A 11 -26.02 31.28 -3.64
CA PHE A 11 -26.67 31.61 -4.91
C PHE A 11 -26.83 30.34 -5.75
N PHE A 12 -27.88 30.22 -6.56
CA PHE A 12 -27.74 29.90 -8.00
C PHE A 12 -29.02 30.35 -8.75
N ASN A 13 -28.84 31.41 -9.55
CA ASN A 13 -29.75 31.89 -10.60
C ASN A 13 -29.77 30.85 -11.75
N LEU A 14 -30.93 30.40 -12.23
CA LEU A 14 -31.85 31.03 -13.20
C LEU A 14 -31.44 30.85 -14.66
N ILE A 15 -32.35 30.25 -15.45
CA ILE A 15 -32.78 30.53 -16.86
C ILE A 15 -33.42 29.18 -17.33
N LEU A 16 -34.74 29.04 -17.53
CA LEU A 16 -35.49 29.50 -18.70
C LEU A 16 -37.01 29.64 -18.41
N ILE A 17 -37.45 30.90 -18.42
CA ILE A 17 -38.63 31.56 -19.01
C ILE A 17 -39.72 30.71 -19.73
N LEU A 18 -40.96 30.88 -19.21
CA LEU A 18 -42.32 31.06 -19.83
C LEU A 18 -42.85 30.00 -20.82
N SER A 19 -44.14 29.65 -20.88
CA SER A 19 -45.41 30.15 -20.34
C SER A 19 -46.41 28.96 -20.39
N TYR A 20 -47.39 28.82 -19.50
CA TYR A 20 -48.72 29.44 -19.63
C TYR A 20 -49.54 29.06 -18.37
N GLN A 21 -50.30 30.01 -17.83
CA GLN A 21 -51.47 29.73 -17.00
C GLN A 21 -52.66 30.59 -17.46
N ASN A 22 -53.85 30.08 -17.10
CA ASN A 22 -55.24 30.56 -17.24
C ASN A 22 -55.99 29.89 -18.40
N CYS A 23 -57.23 29.40 -18.25
CA CYS A 23 -58.25 29.68 -17.23
C CYS A 23 -59.36 28.59 -17.22
N SER A 24 -59.90 28.33 -16.02
CA SER A 24 -61.30 28.00 -15.62
C SER A 24 -62.21 27.02 -16.38
N GLN A 25 -62.90 26.20 -15.56
CA GLN A 25 -64.06 25.32 -15.80
C GLN A 25 -65.25 25.96 -16.56
N MET A 26 -65.98 25.15 -17.33
CA MET A 26 -67.39 24.78 -17.03
C MET A 26 -67.94 23.70 -17.98
N ASP A 27 -68.64 22.76 -17.33
CA ASP A 27 -69.80 21.98 -17.74
C ASP A 27 -69.75 20.76 -18.69
N THR A 28 -70.63 19.86 -18.26
CA THR A 28 -70.98 18.48 -18.59
C THR A 28 -71.29 18.19 -20.05
N ASP A 29 -70.86 17.02 -20.54
CA ASP A 29 -71.79 16.01 -21.04
C ASP A 29 -71.11 14.64 -21.13
N SER A 30 -71.85 13.63 -20.67
CA SER A 30 -71.54 12.21 -20.78
C SER A 30 -71.86 11.73 -22.19
N GLU A 31 -70.88 11.20 -22.92
CA GLU A 31 -71.12 10.28 -24.02
C GLU A 31 -69.92 9.34 -24.20
N GLU A 32 -70.22 8.03 -24.20
CA GLU A 32 -69.32 6.95 -24.55
C GLU A 32 -68.77 7.15 -25.97
N GLY A 33 -67.45 7.17 -26.13
CA GLY A 33 -66.78 7.31 -27.42
C GLY A 33 -65.47 6.56 -27.40
N GLY A 34 -65.45 5.39 -28.03
CA GLY A 34 -64.40 4.38 -27.96
C GLY A 34 -63.00 4.86 -28.34
N SER A 35 -62.02 4.32 -27.61
CA SER A 35 -60.61 4.40 -27.97
C SER A 35 -60.35 3.60 -29.24
N ALA A 36 -60.13 4.29 -30.35
CA ALA A 36 -59.55 3.70 -31.54
C ALA A 36 -58.48 4.65 -32.08
N GLN A 37 -57.22 4.32 -31.80
CA GLN A 37 -56.11 4.27 -32.78
C GLN A 37 -54.89 3.63 -32.09
N ASN A 38 -54.93 2.31 -31.94
CA ASN A 38 -53.75 1.50 -31.66
C ASN A 38 -53.03 1.30 -33.00
N SER A 39 -51.92 2.00 -33.24
CA SER A 39 -51.02 1.65 -34.34
C SER A 39 -50.53 0.23 -34.03
N SER A 40 -50.86 -0.72 -34.90
CA SER A 40 -50.56 -2.15 -34.83
C SER A 40 -49.06 -2.41 -34.66
N SER A 41 -48.57 -2.39 -33.42
CA SER A 41 -47.21 -2.78 -33.11
C SER A 41 -47.05 -4.28 -33.38
N LEU A 42 -45.95 -4.62 -34.03
CA LEU A 42 -45.62 -5.99 -34.36
C LEU A 42 -45.32 -6.75 -33.07
N ASN A 43 -46.07 -7.82 -32.81
CA ASN A 43 -46.03 -8.56 -31.55
C ASN A 43 -45.98 -10.07 -31.78
N PHE A 44 -45.69 -10.84 -30.72
CA PHE A 44 -45.52 -12.30 -30.86
C PHE A 44 -46.76 -12.96 -31.46
N THR A 45 -47.97 -12.55 -31.07
CA THR A 45 -49.22 -13.11 -31.62
C THR A 45 -49.32 -12.96 -33.15
N LEU A 46 -48.95 -11.79 -33.67
CA LEU A 46 -48.98 -11.50 -35.10
C LEU A 46 -47.91 -12.29 -35.87
N VAL A 47 -46.68 -12.32 -35.34
CA VAL A 47 -45.57 -13.08 -35.94
C VAL A 47 -45.84 -14.58 -35.88
N PHE A 48 -46.40 -15.04 -34.77
CA PHE A 48 -46.71 -16.44 -34.54
C PHE A 48 -47.73 -16.94 -35.55
N SER A 49 -48.87 -16.25 -35.66
CA SER A 49 -49.94 -16.65 -36.59
C SER A 49 -49.54 -16.52 -38.07
N LYS A 50 -48.70 -15.54 -38.43
CA LYS A 50 -48.32 -15.30 -39.82
C LYS A 50 -47.15 -16.14 -40.31
N VAL A 51 -46.17 -16.43 -39.46
CA VAL A 51 -44.90 -17.05 -39.86
C VAL A 51 -44.63 -18.34 -39.09
N ILE A 52 -44.55 -18.26 -37.75
CA ILE A 52 -44.07 -19.38 -36.92
C ILE A 52 -45.03 -20.59 -37.00
N GLN A 53 -46.33 -20.35 -36.86
CA GLN A 53 -47.35 -21.40 -36.86
C GLN A 53 -47.41 -22.16 -38.19
N PRO A 54 -47.51 -21.51 -39.37
CA PRO A 54 -47.60 -22.23 -40.63
C PRO A 54 -46.28 -22.86 -41.10
N GLN A 55 -45.11 -22.32 -40.72
CA GLN A 55 -43.83 -22.72 -41.32
C GLN A 55 -42.84 -23.39 -40.35
N CYS A 56 -42.99 -23.21 -39.04
CA CYS A 56 -41.96 -23.64 -38.07
C CYS A 56 -42.45 -24.71 -37.07
N ILE A 57 -43.71 -24.64 -36.62
CA ILE A 57 -44.23 -25.49 -35.52
C ILE A 57 -44.20 -26.99 -35.84
N GLY A 58 -44.20 -27.38 -37.11
CA GLY A 58 -44.07 -28.78 -37.52
C GLY A 58 -42.80 -29.47 -36.99
N CYS A 59 -41.71 -28.72 -36.85
CA CYS A 59 -40.38 -29.22 -36.43
C CYS A 59 -39.77 -28.45 -35.24
N HIS A 60 -40.40 -27.35 -34.79
CA HIS A 60 -39.91 -26.51 -33.68
C HIS A 60 -41.04 -26.24 -32.67
N SER A 61 -41.54 -27.30 -32.05
CA SER A 61 -42.57 -27.25 -31.00
C SER A 61 -42.11 -27.94 -29.72
N ASN A 62 -42.87 -27.77 -28.65
CA ASN A 62 -42.68 -28.49 -27.39
C ASN A 62 -42.68 -30.03 -27.54
N PHE A 63 -43.28 -30.58 -28.59
CA PHE A 63 -43.27 -32.02 -28.88
C PHE A 63 -42.13 -32.45 -29.81
N TYR A 64 -41.69 -31.55 -30.69
CA TYR A 64 -40.63 -31.78 -31.65
C TYR A 64 -39.71 -30.54 -31.67
N PRO A 65 -38.77 -30.39 -30.72
CA PRO A 65 -37.88 -29.24 -30.69
C PRO A 65 -36.59 -29.55 -31.46
N GLU A 66 -36.64 -29.61 -32.79
CA GLU A 66 -35.45 -29.86 -33.59
C GLU A 66 -34.38 -28.80 -33.32
N GLY A 67 -33.12 -29.24 -33.18
CA GLY A 67 -32.01 -28.36 -32.80
C GLY A 67 -32.13 -27.75 -31.39
N GLY A 68 -33.04 -28.25 -30.55
CA GLY A 68 -33.33 -27.70 -29.22
C GLY A 68 -34.17 -26.42 -29.25
N VAL A 69 -34.81 -26.11 -30.38
CA VAL A 69 -35.60 -24.89 -30.57
C VAL A 69 -37.08 -25.19 -30.43
N ASP A 70 -37.74 -24.54 -29.48
CA ASP A 70 -39.19 -24.59 -29.27
C ASP A 70 -39.81 -23.21 -29.49
N LEU A 71 -40.66 -23.08 -30.51
CA LEU A 71 -41.33 -21.84 -30.86
C LEU A 71 -42.83 -21.86 -30.49
N SER A 72 -43.29 -22.88 -29.75
CA SER A 72 -44.73 -23.07 -29.46
C SER A 72 -45.31 -22.02 -28.52
N SER A 73 -44.46 -21.25 -27.84
CA SER A 73 -44.85 -20.12 -27.01
C SER A 73 -43.78 -19.03 -27.01
N TYR A 74 -44.16 -17.82 -26.59
CA TYR A 74 -43.24 -16.70 -26.49
C TYR A 74 -42.05 -17.00 -25.58
N GLN A 75 -42.31 -17.53 -24.38
CA GLN A 75 -41.26 -17.84 -23.41
C GLN A 75 -40.35 -18.96 -23.93
N ALA A 76 -40.91 -20.03 -24.49
CA ALA A 76 -40.12 -21.13 -25.06
C ALA A 76 -39.22 -20.65 -26.21
N ALA A 77 -39.72 -19.74 -27.05
CA ALA A 77 -38.95 -19.17 -28.16
C ALA A 77 -37.73 -18.36 -27.66
N LEU A 78 -37.87 -17.62 -26.56
CA LEU A 78 -36.75 -16.93 -25.92
C LEU A 78 -35.81 -17.89 -25.19
N ASP A 79 -36.36 -18.88 -24.47
CA ASP A 79 -35.60 -19.87 -23.71
C ASP A 79 -34.74 -20.78 -24.60
N SER A 80 -35.14 -20.93 -25.87
CA SER A 80 -34.36 -21.61 -26.90
C SER A 80 -33.01 -20.93 -27.18
N GLY A 81 -32.83 -19.67 -26.77
CA GLY A 81 -31.57 -18.92 -26.91
C GLY A 81 -31.22 -18.52 -28.35
N THR A 82 -32.10 -18.79 -29.31
CA THR A 82 -31.91 -18.49 -30.74
C THR A 82 -32.41 -17.11 -31.15
N ILE A 83 -33.17 -16.45 -30.28
CA ILE A 83 -33.67 -15.09 -30.44
C ILE A 83 -32.94 -14.18 -29.46
N VAL A 84 -32.29 -13.15 -29.99
CA VAL A 84 -31.64 -12.07 -29.25
C VAL A 84 -32.50 -10.81 -29.45
N PRO A 85 -33.41 -10.49 -28.51
CA PRO A 85 -34.26 -9.31 -28.63
C PRO A 85 -33.42 -8.04 -28.86
N GLY A 86 -33.82 -7.26 -29.86
CA GLY A 86 -33.16 -6.03 -30.28
C GLY A 86 -32.08 -6.21 -31.37
N ASP A 87 -31.68 -7.44 -31.69
CA ASP A 87 -30.66 -7.71 -32.72
C ASP A 87 -30.97 -8.99 -33.51
N ALA A 88 -31.64 -8.81 -34.65
CA ALA A 88 -31.92 -9.91 -35.56
C ALA A 88 -30.64 -10.56 -36.10
N LEU A 89 -29.55 -9.81 -36.31
CA LEU A 89 -28.32 -10.36 -36.88
C LEU A 89 -27.54 -11.23 -35.87
N GLN A 90 -27.74 -11.03 -34.57
CA GLN A 90 -27.25 -11.93 -33.53
C GLN A 90 -28.20 -13.10 -33.21
N SER A 91 -29.41 -13.08 -33.78
CA SER A 91 -30.42 -14.12 -33.58
C SER A 91 -30.23 -15.25 -34.60
N SER A 92 -29.77 -16.41 -34.15
CA SER A 92 -29.63 -17.59 -35.04
C SER A 92 -30.94 -17.98 -35.70
N PHE A 93 -32.08 -17.74 -35.03
CA PHE A 93 -33.41 -17.94 -35.60
C PHE A 93 -33.59 -17.14 -36.90
N TYR A 94 -33.20 -15.87 -36.91
CA TYR A 94 -33.28 -15.02 -38.11
C TYR A 94 -32.19 -15.35 -39.13
N THR A 95 -30.93 -15.51 -38.70
CA THR A 95 -29.83 -15.69 -39.65
C THR A 95 -29.91 -17.01 -40.41
N THR A 96 -30.41 -18.08 -39.79
CA THR A 96 -30.66 -19.37 -40.45
C THR A 96 -31.72 -19.25 -41.56
N MET A 97 -32.78 -18.47 -41.30
CA MET A 97 -33.80 -18.17 -42.32
C MET A 97 -33.25 -17.26 -43.43
N LEU A 98 -32.47 -16.24 -43.06
CA LEU A 98 -31.82 -15.34 -44.02
C LEU A 98 -30.89 -16.10 -44.98
N ASN A 99 -30.17 -17.10 -44.48
CA ASN A 99 -29.28 -17.96 -45.26
C ASN A 99 -30.02 -19.04 -46.07
N LYS A 100 -31.36 -19.10 -45.97
CA LYS A 100 -32.20 -20.11 -46.63
C LYS A 100 -31.91 -21.54 -46.20
N GLU A 101 -31.37 -21.73 -45.00
CA GLU A 101 -31.10 -23.04 -44.41
C GLU A 101 -32.36 -23.62 -43.76
N MET A 102 -33.26 -22.75 -43.28
CA MET A 102 -34.54 -23.12 -42.70
C MET A 102 -35.68 -22.29 -43.32
N PRO A 103 -36.81 -22.93 -43.72
CA PRO A 103 -37.00 -24.39 -43.81
C PRO A 103 -36.15 -25.04 -44.93
N PRO A 104 -35.71 -26.31 -44.80
CA PRO A 104 -34.74 -26.92 -45.72
C PRO A 104 -35.25 -27.15 -47.15
N GLU A 105 -36.51 -27.51 -47.31
CA GLU A 105 -37.11 -27.78 -48.64
C GLU A 105 -37.77 -26.55 -49.25
N TYR A 106 -38.36 -25.70 -48.41
CA TYR A 106 -39.11 -24.52 -48.81
C TYR A 106 -38.65 -23.32 -48.00
N PRO A 107 -37.58 -22.61 -48.44
CA PRO A 107 -37.08 -21.44 -47.75
C PRO A 107 -38.17 -20.40 -47.48
N ALA A 108 -38.12 -19.77 -46.30
CA ALA A 108 -39.12 -18.80 -45.89
C ALA A 108 -39.19 -17.62 -46.89
N PRO A 109 -40.39 -17.12 -47.25
CA PRO A 109 -40.53 -15.95 -48.11
C PRO A 109 -39.81 -14.72 -47.53
N GLU A 110 -39.24 -13.88 -48.40
CA GLU A 110 -38.51 -12.66 -47.97
C GLU A 110 -39.37 -11.74 -47.09
N GLY A 111 -40.67 -11.67 -47.33
CA GLY A 111 -41.61 -10.88 -46.51
C GLY A 111 -41.77 -11.42 -45.08
N ASP A 112 -41.75 -12.74 -44.91
CA ASP A 112 -41.84 -13.38 -43.59
C ASP A 112 -40.53 -13.21 -42.82
N ILE A 113 -39.39 -13.35 -43.51
CA ILE A 113 -38.05 -13.07 -42.96
C ILE A 113 -37.95 -11.61 -42.50
N ALA A 114 -38.45 -10.66 -43.31
CA ALA A 114 -38.48 -9.24 -42.95
C ALA A 114 -39.39 -8.95 -41.74
N LEU A 115 -40.51 -9.67 -41.62
CA LEU A 115 -41.41 -9.55 -40.46
C LEU A 115 -40.73 -10.05 -39.18
N ILE A 116 -40.07 -11.21 -39.24
CA ILE A 116 -39.29 -11.74 -38.12
C ILE A 116 -38.17 -10.77 -37.73
N LYS A 117 -37.43 -10.26 -38.72
CA LYS A 117 -36.36 -9.27 -38.49
C LYS A 117 -36.89 -8.07 -37.71
N LYS A 118 -37.96 -7.46 -38.20
CA LYS A 118 -38.55 -6.27 -37.61
C LYS A 118 -39.04 -6.55 -36.19
N TRP A 119 -39.67 -7.69 -35.95
CA TRP A 119 -40.15 -8.07 -34.62
C TRP A 119 -38.99 -8.23 -33.63
N ILE A 120 -37.92 -8.91 -34.03
CA ILE A 120 -36.74 -9.10 -33.18
C ILE A 120 -36.07 -7.75 -32.89
N ASP A 121 -35.81 -6.93 -33.92
CA ASP A 121 -35.17 -5.62 -33.77
C ASP A 121 -36.00 -4.65 -32.91
N GLU A 122 -37.33 -4.81 -32.86
CA GLU A 122 -38.22 -4.05 -31.99
C GLU A 122 -38.30 -4.61 -30.55
N GLY A 123 -37.38 -5.50 -30.19
CA GLY A 123 -37.25 -6.09 -28.85
C GLY A 123 -38.08 -7.36 -28.65
N ALA A 124 -38.38 -8.10 -29.73
CA ALA A 124 -39.14 -9.35 -29.72
C ALA A 124 -40.39 -9.23 -28.82
N ARG A 125 -41.29 -8.30 -29.14
CA ARG A 125 -42.42 -7.94 -28.26
C ARG A 125 -43.33 -9.13 -27.95
N ASP A 126 -43.76 -9.26 -26.69
CA ASP A 126 -44.71 -10.26 -26.23
C ASP A 126 -46.12 -10.05 -26.82
N ALA A 127 -47.10 -10.87 -26.45
CA ALA A 127 -48.48 -10.74 -26.95
C ALA A 127 -49.15 -9.39 -26.61
N ASN A 128 -48.68 -8.70 -25.57
CA ASN A 128 -49.17 -7.38 -25.14
C ASN A 128 -48.40 -6.22 -25.79
N GLY A 129 -47.42 -6.50 -26.65
CA GLY A 129 -46.59 -5.49 -27.29
C GLY A 129 -45.44 -4.97 -26.43
N ILE A 130 -45.15 -5.63 -25.30
CA ILE A 130 -44.06 -5.27 -24.38
C ILE A 130 -42.77 -5.88 -24.91
N ALA A 131 -41.77 -5.04 -25.17
CA ALA A 131 -40.44 -5.48 -25.60
C ALA A 131 -39.71 -6.19 -24.47
N SER A 132 -39.01 -7.28 -24.79
CA SER A 132 -37.99 -7.85 -23.91
C SER A 132 -36.75 -6.96 -23.96
N ILE A 133 -36.36 -6.41 -22.81
CA ILE A 133 -35.23 -5.49 -22.70
C ILE A 133 -34.02 -6.28 -22.16
N PRO A 134 -32.98 -6.52 -23.00
CA PRO A 134 -31.73 -7.14 -22.57
C PRO A 134 -31.11 -6.38 -21.39
N GLN A 135 -30.71 -7.10 -20.34
CA GLN A 135 -30.09 -6.51 -19.16
C GLN A 135 -28.55 -6.51 -19.29
N PRO A 136 -27.87 -5.37 -19.10
CA PRO A 136 -26.41 -5.32 -19.17
C PRO A 136 -25.78 -5.98 -17.94
N SER A 137 -24.72 -6.75 -18.17
CA SER A 137 -23.84 -7.25 -17.11
C SER A 137 -22.74 -6.22 -16.88
N ILE A 138 -22.64 -5.73 -15.65
CA ILE A 138 -21.74 -4.64 -15.26
C ILE A 138 -20.88 -5.04 -14.06
N ASN A 139 -19.64 -4.56 -14.04
CA ASN A 139 -18.71 -4.70 -12.93
C ASN A 139 -17.87 -3.43 -12.80
N ALA A 140 -17.98 -2.73 -11.67
CA ALA A 140 -17.27 -1.49 -11.34
C ALA A 140 -15.77 -1.70 -11.05
N GLY A 141 -15.36 -2.95 -10.85
CA GLY A 141 -14.01 -3.35 -10.46
C GLY A 141 -13.94 -3.79 -8.99
N THR A 142 -12.74 -4.18 -8.56
CA THR A 142 -12.49 -4.53 -7.15
C THR A 142 -12.29 -3.28 -6.30
N ASP A 143 -12.55 -3.40 -5.00
CA ASP A 143 -12.24 -2.36 -4.02
C ASP A 143 -10.75 -2.00 -4.00
N PHE A 144 -10.46 -0.73 -3.64
CA PHE A 144 -9.11 -0.16 -3.60
C PHE A 144 -8.66 0.12 -2.17
N TYR A 145 -7.39 -0.18 -1.89
CA TYR A 145 -6.70 0.23 -0.67
C TYR A 145 -5.42 0.95 -1.09
N ILE A 146 -5.38 2.26 -0.87
CA ILE A 146 -4.21 3.09 -1.19
C ILE A 146 -3.63 3.68 0.08
N TYR A 147 -2.36 4.05 0.01
CA TYR A 147 -1.60 4.65 1.09
C TYR A 147 -1.00 5.95 0.60
N GLU A 148 -0.77 6.90 1.51
CA GLU A 148 0.02 8.08 1.15
C GLU A 148 1.40 7.70 0.59
N PRO A 149 1.92 8.45 -0.39
CA PRO A 149 1.41 9.74 -0.89
C PRO A 149 0.47 9.61 -2.10
N GLN A 150 -0.17 8.46 -2.34
CA GLN A 150 -1.07 8.29 -3.49
C GLN A 150 -2.33 9.13 -3.34
N THR A 151 -2.64 9.95 -4.34
CA THR A 151 -3.82 10.84 -4.36
C THR A 151 -4.74 10.59 -5.55
N SER A 152 -4.45 9.54 -6.34
CA SER A 152 -5.23 9.17 -7.52
C SER A 152 -5.26 7.66 -7.74
N ILE A 153 -6.32 7.20 -8.39
CA ILE A 153 -6.48 5.82 -8.87
C ILE A 153 -7.11 5.81 -10.27
N THR A 154 -7.07 4.65 -10.92
CA THR A 154 -7.80 4.40 -12.16
C THR A 154 -8.83 3.30 -11.94
N PHE A 155 -10.11 3.62 -12.11
CA PHE A 155 -11.15 2.63 -12.22
C PHE A 155 -11.07 1.91 -13.56
N LYS A 156 -11.27 0.59 -13.52
CA LYS A 156 -11.31 -0.29 -14.68
C LYS A 156 -12.57 -1.15 -14.60
N ALA A 157 -13.66 -0.63 -15.15
CA ALA A 157 -14.93 -1.34 -15.20
C ALA A 157 -15.11 -2.13 -16.48
N THR A 158 -16.06 -3.07 -16.44
CA THR A 158 -16.55 -3.79 -17.61
C THR A 158 -18.07 -3.66 -17.68
N ALA A 159 -18.59 -3.57 -18.90
CA ALA A 159 -20.02 -3.65 -19.17
C ALA A 159 -20.23 -4.39 -20.49
N THR A 160 -21.09 -5.41 -20.48
CA THR A 160 -21.40 -6.23 -21.66
C THR A 160 -22.91 -6.34 -21.83
N ILE A 161 -23.36 -6.31 -23.08
CA ILE A 161 -24.78 -6.44 -23.43
C ILE A 161 -24.90 -7.13 -24.79
N LYS A 162 -25.86 -8.07 -24.90
CA LYS A 162 -26.22 -8.72 -26.15
C LYS A 162 -27.59 -8.21 -26.59
N GLY A 163 -27.77 -7.94 -27.88
CA GLY A 163 -29.06 -7.45 -28.40
C GLY A 163 -29.30 -5.95 -28.22
N ASP A 164 -28.36 -5.23 -27.63
CA ASP A 164 -28.45 -3.78 -27.45
C ASP A 164 -27.03 -3.17 -27.45
N SER A 165 -26.93 -1.86 -27.26
CA SER A 165 -25.68 -1.14 -27.07
C SER A 165 -25.78 -0.20 -25.88
N ILE A 166 -24.65 0.03 -25.24
CA ILE A 166 -24.55 0.98 -24.13
C ILE A 166 -24.73 2.40 -24.68
N LYS A 167 -25.66 3.14 -24.07
CA LYS A 167 -25.98 4.53 -24.38
C LYS A 167 -25.29 5.49 -23.43
N THR A 168 -25.36 5.20 -22.13
CA THR A 168 -24.87 6.06 -21.06
C THR A 168 -23.97 5.27 -20.13
N ILE A 169 -22.85 5.88 -19.76
CA ILE A 169 -22.00 5.46 -18.63
C ILE A 169 -21.89 6.68 -17.73
N LEU A 170 -21.98 6.49 -16.42
CA LEU A 170 -21.76 7.57 -15.46
C LEU A 170 -21.16 7.04 -14.16
N TRP A 171 -20.00 7.56 -13.81
CA TRP A 171 -19.40 7.44 -12.47
C TRP A 171 -19.87 8.57 -11.58
N THR A 172 -20.22 8.25 -10.34
CA THR A 172 -20.61 9.22 -9.31
C THR A 172 -20.02 8.83 -7.98
N GLN A 173 -19.45 9.79 -7.25
CA GLN A 173 -19.10 9.59 -5.84
C GLN A 173 -20.38 9.62 -5.00
N LEU A 174 -20.63 8.56 -4.23
CA LEU A 174 -21.75 8.46 -3.30
C LEU A 174 -21.40 9.02 -1.93
N SER A 175 -20.19 8.73 -1.45
CA SER A 175 -19.74 9.15 -0.12
C SER A 175 -18.22 9.32 -0.08
N GLY A 176 -17.73 9.99 0.96
CA GLY A 176 -16.31 10.12 1.26
C GLY A 176 -16.01 11.29 2.19
N PRO A 177 -14.81 11.34 2.79
CA PRO A 177 -14.37 12.44 3.63
C PRO A 177 -14.36 13.80 2.91
N VAL A 178 -14.04 13.79 1.62
CA VAL A 178 -14.03 14.97 0.73
C VAL A 178 -14.58 14.61 -0.64
N ASN A 179 -15.03 15.61 -1.38
CA ASN A 179 -15.39 15.44 -2.79
C ASN A 179 -14.12 15.31 -3.65
N VAL A 180 -14.08 14.29 -4.49
CA VAL A 180 -12.97 14.01 -5.40
C VAL A 180 -13.33 14.38 -6.85
N SER A 181 -12.33 14.53 -7.71
CA SER A 181 -12.53 14.79 -9.13
C SER A 181 -12.49 13.49 -9.93
N ILE A 182 -13.55 13.22 -10.71
CA ILE A 182 -13.62 12.10 -11.65
C ILE A 182 -13.38 12.65 -13.05
N LEU A 183 -12.24 12.34 -13.68
CA LEU A 183 -11.82 13.01 -14.93
C LEU A 183 -12.54 12.52 -16.18
N SER A 184 -13.00 11.27 -16.21
CA SER A 184 -13.71 10.69 -17.36
C SER A 184 -14.95 9.93 -16.88
N PRO A 185 -15.91 10.62 -16.25
CA PRO A 185 -17.03 9.98 -15.59
C PRO A 185 -17.93 9.19 -16.56
N ASN A 186 -17.86 9.50 -17.85
CA ASN A 186 -18.70 8.89 -18.88
C ASN A 186 -18.00 7.74 -19.64
N SER A 187 -16.98 7.13 -19.03
CA SER A 187 -16.17 6.05 -19.61
C SER A 187 -16.04 4.90 -18.62
N LEU A 188 -15.94 3.65 -19.14
CA LEU A 188 -15.69 2.47 -18.29
C LEU A 188 -14.36 2.58 -17.54
N ASN A 189 -13.37 3.22 -18.16
CA ASN A 189 -12.10 3.56 -17.51
C ASN A 189 -12.12 5.04 -17.15
N SER A 190 -11.93 5.35 -15.87
CA SER A 190 -11.92 6.71 -15.36
C SER A 190 -10.85 6.88 -14.28
N VAL A 191 -10.33 8.09 -14.15
CA VAL A 191 -9.36 8.46 -13.13
C VAL A 191 -10.06 9.26 -12.04
N VAL A 192 -9.84 8.86 -10.80
CA VAL A 192 -10.25 9.63 -9.62
C VAL A 192 -9.03 10.31 -9.04
N ASN A 193 -9.12 11.63 -8.84
CA ASN A 193 -8.05 12.49 -8.32
C ASN A 193 -8.52 13.28 -7.10
N GLY A 194 -7.56 13.77 -6.31
CA GLY A 194 -7.85 14.64 -5.17
C GLY A 194 -8.25 13.84 -3.92
N ILE A 195 -7.78 12.61 -3.80
CA ILE A 195 -7.99 11.78 -2.61
C ILE A 195 -6.99 12.26 -1.54
N THR A 196 -7.39 13.23 -0.73
CA THR A 196 -6.51 13.95 0.22
C THR A 196 -6.92 13.80 1.68
N SER A 197 -7.88 12.95 1.99
CA SER A 197 -8.36 12.77 3.37
C SER A 197 -8.59 11.30 3.67
N TYR A 198 -8.04 10.84 4.79
CA TYR A 198 -8.13 9.43 5.16
C TYR A 198 -9.57 8.99 5.38
N GLY A 199 -9.84 7.73 5.01
CA GLY A 199 -11.15 7.11 5.20
C GLY A 199 -11.67 6.41 3.95
N ASP A 200 -12.94 6.03 4.04
CA ASP A 200 -13.65 5.29 3.00
C ASP A 200 -14.39 6.22 2.06
N TYR A 201 -14.23 5.97 0.78
CA TYR A 201 -14.96 6.57 -0.33
C TYR A 201 -15.78 5.47 -1.01
N GLU A 202 -16.97 5.82 -1.48
CA GLU A 202 -17.82 4.90 -2.24
C GLU A 202 -18.26 5.55 -3.55
N PHE A 203 -18.16 4.79 -4.64
CA PHE A 203 -18.48 5.25 -5.98
C PHE A 203 -19.50 4.31 -6.63
N LYS A 204 -20.37 4.88 -7.44
CA LYS A 204 -21.35 4.17 -8.26
C LYS A 204 -20.99 4.30 -9.72
N LEU A 205 -20.92 3.16 -10.40
CA LEU A 205 -20.99 3.07 -11.85
C LEU A 205 -22.45 2.84 -12.25
N TYR A 206 -22.98 3.68 -13.12
CA TYR A 206 -24.30 3.52 -13.73
C TYR A 206 -24.16 3.33 -15.24
N VAL A 207 -24.92 2.41 -15.80
CA VAL A 207 -25.02 2.15 -17.23
C VAL A 207 -26.48 2.14 -17.67
N GLN A 208 -26.75 2.79 -18.80
CA GLN A 208 -28.04 2.70 -19.50
C GLN A 208 -27.81 2.25 -20.94
N THR A 209 -28.69 1.39 -21.48
CA THR A 209 -28.65 0.93 -22.88
C THR A 209 -29.57 1.76 -23.80
N ASN A 210 -29.53 1.54 -25.11
CA ASN A 210 -30.39 2.28 -26.04
C ASN A 210 -31.87 1.92 -25.88
N MET A 211 -32.19 0.68 -25.50
CA MET A 211 -33.56 0.27 -25.18
C MET A 211 -33.99 0.64 -23.74
N GLY A 212 -33.15 1.34 -22.99
CA GLY A 212 -33.49 1.88 -21.67
C GLY A 212 -33.26 0.92 -20.50
N ALA A 213 -32.55 -0.20 -20.70
CA ALA A 213 -32.13 -1.04 -19.59
C ALA A 213 -31.15 -0.27 -18.70
N GLU A 214 -31.31 -0.39 -17.38
CA GLU A 214 -30.44 0.27 -16.41
C GLU A 214 -29.75 -0.76 -15.52
N ALA A 215 -28.45 -0.59 -15.28
CA ALA A 215 -27.72 -1.34 -14.29
C ALA A 215 -26.75 -0.44 -13.54
N PHE A 216 -26.39 -0.85 -12.34
CA PHE A 216 -25.37 -0.18 -11.56
C PHE A 216 -24.54 -1.17 -10.76
N ASP A 217 -23.34 -0.74 -10.42
CA ASP A 217 -22.45 -1.43 -9.49
C ASP A 217 -21.67 -0.40 -8.67
N THR A 218 -21.13 -0.82 -7.53
CA THR A 218 -20.36 0.07 -6.65
C THR A 218 -18.94 -0.44 -6.44
N VAL A 219 -18.03 0.49 -6.15
CA VAL A 219 -16.65 0.19 -5.74
C VAL A 219 -16.28 1.08 -4.56
N LYS A 220 -15.56 0.50 -3.60
CA LYS A 220 -15.06 1.22 -2.43
C LYS A 220 -13.58 1.51 -2.58
N LEU A 221 -13.15 2.63 -1.99
CA LEU A 221 -11.75 2.99 -1.88
C LEU A 221 -11.46 3.43 -0.45
N ARG A 222 -10.41 2.88 0.17
CA ARG A 222 -9.88 3.38 1.44
C ARG A 222 -8.51 4.02 1.23
N LEU A 223 -8.38 5.29 1.62
CA LEU A 223 -7.08 5.94 1.77
C LEU A 223 -6.61 5.80 3.22
N ASN A 224 -5.46 5.15 3.39
CA ASN A 224 -4.81 4.94 4.67
C ASN A 224 -3.58 5.87 4.81
N PRO A 225 -3.20 6.23 6.06
CA PRO A 225 -1.91 6.86 6.30
C PRO A 225 -0.77 5.96 5.81
N LYS A 226 0.35 6.56 5.42
CA LYS A 226 1.58 5.83 5.07
C LYS A 226 1.95 4.90 6.23
N ASN A 227 2.39 3.69 5.92
CA ASN A 227 2.95 2.79 6.93
C ASN A 227 4.35 3.29 7.30
N ASN A 228 4.46 3.93 8.46
CA ASN A 228 5.73 4.45 8.95
C ASN A 228 6.69 3.33 9.36
N GLN A 229 7.97 3.43 9.01
CA GLN A 229 8.98 2.48 9.46
C GLN A 229 9.64 2.98 10.75
N LEU A 230 10.13 2.06 11.58
CA LEU A 230 10.89 2.45 12.76
C LEU A 230 12.23 3.07 12.33
N PRO A 231 12.73 4.09 13.05
CA PRO A 231 14.08 4.54 12.86
C PRO A 231 15.07 3.45 13.28
N VAL A 232 16.30 3.56 12.80
CA VAL A 232 17.44 2.73 13.21
C VAL A 232 18.34 3.58 14.10
N VAL A 233 18.72 3.06 15.26
CA VAL A 233 19.62 3.73 16.20
C VAL A 233 20.77 2.82 16.63
N GLY A 234 21.94 3.41 16.81
CA GLY A 234 23.09 2.79 17.48
C GLY A 234 23.67 3.78 18.49
N ALA A 235 23.77 3.37 19.76
CA ALA A 235 24.25 4.20 20.87
C ALA A 235 25.77 4.45 20.83
N GLY A 236 26.50 3.78 19.93
CA GLY A 236 27.96 3.81 19.83
C GLY A 236 28.61 2.63 20.54
N LEU A 237 29.95 2.62 20.59
CA LEU A 237 30.70 1.61 21.34
C LEU A 237 30.83 2.01 22.81
N ASP A 238 30.99 1.01 23.68
CA ASP A 238 31.32 1.22 25.08
C ASP A 238 32.60 2.06 25.23
N VAL A 239 32.59 2.96 26.23
CA VAL A 239 33.68 3.91 26.48
C VAL A 239 34.41 3.53 27.77
N ASN A 240 35.71 3.25 27.67
CA ASN A 240 36.57 3.00 28.84
C ASN A 240 37.43 4.24 29.13
N ILE A 241 37.37 4.74 30.36
CA ILE A 241 38.19 5.85 30.86
C ILE A 241 39.00 5.43 32.10
N GLN A 242 40.06 6.16 32.39
CA GLN A 242 40.91 5.97 33.56
C GLN A 242 41.19 7.31 34.25
N PRO A 243 41.41 7.33 35.58
CA PRO A 243 41.84 8.54 36.27
C PRO A 243 43.12 9.14 35.67
N PRO A 244 43.26 10.48 35.63
CA PRO A 244 42.38 11.49 36.23
C PRO A 244 41.21 11.93 35.32
N VAL A 245 40.91 11.24 34.21
CA VAL A 245 39.80 11.58 33.33
C VAL A 245 38.47 11.28 34.04
N THR A 246 37.58 12.27 34.08
CA THR A 246 36.26 12.19 34.74
C THR A 246 35.10 12.50 33.80
N THR A 247 35.37 12.60 32.49
CA THR A 247 34.40 12.89 31.45
C THR A 247 34.45 11.85 30.35
N ALA A 248 33.32 11.62 29.69
CA ALA A 248 33.21 10.75 28.52
C ALA A 248 32.22 11.38 27.52
N THR A 249 32.50 11.21 26.24
CA THR A 249 31.59 11.62 25.16
C THR A 249 31.11 10.38 24.43
N ILE A 250 29.80 10.27 24.26
CA ILE A 250 29.13 9.21 23.53
C ILE A 250 28.48 9.86 22.30
N THR A 251 28.69 9.27 21.13
CA THR A 251 28.07 9.73 19.88
C THR A 251 27.26 8.60 19.28
N ALA A 252 25.95 8.82 19.16
CA ALA A 252 25.03 7.88 18.53
C ALA A 252 24.92 8.13 17.02
N SER A 253 24.55 7.08 16.30
CA SER A 253 24.09 7.14 14.92
C SER A 253 22.59 6.88 14.87
N ALA A 254 21.85 7.67 14.11
CA ALA A 254 20.44 7.42 13.86
C ALA A 254 20.07 7.77 12.42
N ALA A 255 19.17 6.99 11.83
CA ALA A 255 18.62 7.21 10.51
C ALA A 255 17.20 6.66 10.44
N ASP A 256 16.36 7.28 9.65
CA ASP A 256 15.00 6.82 9.39
C ASP A 256 14.87 6.42 7.91
N PRO A 257 14.49 5.17 7.57
CA PRO A 257 14.37 4.71 6.19
C PRO A 257 13.34 5.45 5.34
N ASP A 258 12.28 6.00 5.94
CA ASP A 258 11.19 6.60 5.19
C ASP A 258 10.81 8.02 5.63
N GLY A 259 11.55 8.59 6.57
CA GLY A 259 11.41 9.96 7.06
C GLY A 259 12.72 10.55 7.57
N SER A 260 12.65 11.18 8.74
CA SER A 260 13.72 11.93 9.39
C SER A 260 13.60 11.85 10.91
N ILE A 261 14.73 11.99 11.61
CA ILE A 261 14.75 11.98 13.07
C ILE A 261 14.21 13.30 13.63
N SER A 262 13.18 13.23 14.48
CA SER A 262 12.58 14.39 15.14
C SER A 262 13.12 14.65 16.54
N ALA A 263 13.54 13.61 17.27
CA ALA A 263 14.02 13.74 18.64
C ALA A 263 15.07 12.70 19.04
N TYR A 264 15.93 13.10 19.98
CA TYR A 264 16.83 12.25 20.74
C TYR A 264 16.51 12.43 22.23
N ASP A 265 16.64 11.38 23.01
CA ASP A 265 16.53 11.44 24.47
C ASP A 265 17.49 10.45 25.13
N TRP A 266 18.42 10.97 25.91
CA TRP A 266 19.40 10.19 26.66
C TRP A 266 19.06 10.15 28.14
N GLU A 267 19.12 8.96 28.70
CA GLU A 267 19.04 8.74 30.14
C GLU A 267 20.19 7.85 30.64
N GLN A 268 20.61 8.09 31.89
CA GLN A 268 21.45 7.14 32.61
C GLN A 268 20.54 6.06 33.20
N THR A 269 20.79 4.80 32.85
CA THR A 269 19.98 3.64 33.28
C THR A 269 20.57 2.90 34.48
N SER A 270 21.89 3.00 34.69
CA SER A 270 22.57 2.32 35.78
C SER A 270 23.89 3.00 36.15
N GLY A 271 24.48 2.56 37.26
CA GLY A 271 25.82 2.93 37.69
C GLY A 271 25.91 3.21 39.18
N PRO A 272 27.14 3.33 39.71
CA PRO A 272 27.38 3.51 41.14
C PRO A 272 26.98 4.90 41.67
N ALA A 273 26.73 5.87 40.80
CA ALA A 273 26.20 7.19 41.15
C ALA A 273 25.47 7.83 39.96
N SER A 274 24.60 8.80 40.24
CA SER A 274 24.04 9.68 39.21
C SER A 274 25.09 10.66 38.70
N LEU A 275 25.22 10.80 37.39
CA LEU A 275 26.21 11.64 36.72
C LEU A 275 25.59 12.92 36.16
N THR A 276 26.43 13.88 35.78
CA THR A 276 25.97 15.10 35.10
C THR A 276 25.96 14.87 33.60
N LEU A 277 24.79 15.04 32.98
CA LEU A 277 24.56 14.82 31.55
C LEU A 277 24.33 16.15 30.83
N SER A 278 24.93 16.30 29.65
CA SER A 278 24.71 17.45 28.77
C SER A 278 24.59 16.98 27.33
N GLY A 279 23.74 17.63 26.53
CA GLY A 279 23.40 17.16 25.18
C GLY A 279 22.40 16.01 25.16
N THR A 280 21.59 15.84 26.21
CA THR A 280 20.63 14.72 26.34
C THR A 280 19.58 14.66 25.23
N THR A 281 19.35 15.76 24.52
CA THR A 281 18.42 15.84 23.38
C THR A 281 19.12 15.92 22.03
N THR A 282 20.37 15.47 21.95
CA THR A 282 21.18 15.51 20.72
C THR A 282 21.80 14.14 20.43
N SER A 283 22.37 13.96 19.24
CA SER A 283 23.11 12.74 18.88
C SER A 283 24.40 12.53 19.69
N THR A 284 24.86 13.53 20.45
CA THR A 284 26.08 13.46 21.26
C THR A 284 25.79 13.75 22.72
N LEU A 285 26.07 12.79 23.58
CA LEU A 285 25.97 12.92 25.03
C LEU A 285 27.36 13.18 25.64
N LEU A 286 27.49 14.26 26.41
CA LEU A 286 28.65 14.49 27.26
C LEU A 286 28.29 14.16 28.72
N VAL A 287 29.02 13.18 29.25
CA VAL A 287 28.90 12.70 30.63
C VAL A 287 30.07 13.26 31.44
N SER A 288 29.79 13.82 32.61
CA SER A 288 30.80 14.41 33.51
C SER A 288 30.64 13.92 34.94
N ASN A 289 31.65 14.20 35.77
CA ASN A 289 31.73 13.83 37.20
C ASN A 289 31.81 12.32 37.45
N ILE A 290 32.44 11.58 36.54
CA ILE A 290 32.68 10.15 36.69
C ILE A 290 33.84 9.96 37.67
N THR A 291 33.53 9.80 38.97
CA THR A 291 34.53 9.74 40.05
C THR A 291 34.51 8.43 40.85
N ILE A 292 33.44 7.65 40.74
CA ILE A 292 33.31 6.35 41.40
C ILE A 292 33.60 5.25 40.38
N GLN A 293 34.54 4.37 40.68
CA GLN A 293 34.88 3.25 39.79
C GLN A 293 33.66 2.36 39.57
N GLY A 294 33.50 1.88 38.34
CA GLY A 294 32.40 1.01 37.96
C GLY A 294 31.91 1.25 36.54
N THR A 295 30.84 0.54 36.21
CA THR A 295 30.14 0.62 34.92
C THR A 295 28.88 1.47 35.06
N TYR A 296 28.72 2.43 34.17
CA TYR A 296 27.56 3.30 34.05
C TYR A 296 26.85 3.01 32.74
N GLY A 297 25.57 2.65 32.79
CA GLY A 297 24.76 2.39 31.60
C GLY A 297 23.98 3.61 31.16
N PHE A 298 23.88 3.82 29.85
CA PHE A 298 23.10 4.88 29.22
C PHE A 298 22.18 4.29 28.16
N LYS A 299 20.99 4.87 28.00
CA LYS A 299 20.04 4.54 26.94
C LYS A 299 19.75 5.78 26.13
N ILE A 300 19.84 5.66 24.81
CA ILE A 300 19.29 6.64 23.87
C ILE A 300 17.97 6.14 23.35
N THR A 301 16.97 7.01 23.29
CA THR A 301 15.72 6.81 22.55
C THR A 301 15.68 7.80 21.41
N VAL A 302 15.35 7.33 20.22
CA VAL A 302 15.25 8.15 19.01
C VAL A 302 13.83 8.04 18.47
N THR A 303 13.24 9.18 18.11
CA THR A 303 11.90 9.29 17.55
C THR A 303 11.95 9.89 16.14
N ASP A 304 11.21 9.34 15.20
CA ASP A 304 11.06 9.88 13.83
C ASP A 304 10.01 11.00 13.74
N ASN A 305 9.81 11.59 12.56
CA ASN A 305 8.85 12.67 12.35
C ASN A 305 7.38 12.22 12.23
N GLU A 306 7.13 10.92 12.33
CA GLU A 306 5.81 10.28 12.34
C GLU A 306 5.45 9.71 13.73
N GLY A 307 6.38 9.80 14.69
CA GLY A 307 6.20 9.47 16.11
C GLY A 307 6.65 8.07 16.53
N ALA A 308 7.20 7.24 15.64
CA ALA A 308 7.75 5.94 16.06
C ALA A 308 9.09 6.12 16.77
N SER A 309 9.38 5.23 17.72
CA SER A 309 10.56 5.33 18.57
C SER A 309 11.26 3.99 18.75
N ILE A 310 12.59 4.02 18.82
CA ILE A 310 13.45 2.88 19.15
C ILE A 310 14.55 3.33 20.13
N SER A 311 15.12 2.39 20.88
CA SER A 311 16.19 2.66 21.82
C SER A 311 17.40 1.74 21.62
N ASP A 312 18.57 2.21 22.04
CA ASP A 312 19.79 1.41 22.18
C ASP A 312 20.57 1.85 23.44
N THR A 313 21.51 1.02 23.88
CA THR A 313 22.26 1.22 25.13
C THR A 313 23.77 1.18 24.93
N VAL A 314 24.50 1.90 25.77
CA VAL A 314 25.97 1.94 25.78
C VAL A 314 26.48 2.10 27.20
N ASN A 315 27.64 1.53 27.50
CA ASN A 315 28.27 1.63 28.80
C ASN A 315 29.46 2.60 28.80
N VAL A 316 29.64 3.31 29.90
CA VAL A 316 30.89 3.99 30.26
C VAL A 316 31.49 3.30 31.46
N VAL A 317 32.74 2.87 31.36
CA VAL A 317 33.47 2.17 32.42
C VAL A 317 34.60 3.06 32.92
N LEU A 318 34.56 3.40 34.21
CA LEU A 318 35.71 3.99 34.91
C LEU A 318 36.53 2.86 35.53
N ASP A 319 37.64 2.55 34.87
CA ASP A 319 38.62 1.55 35.32
C ASP A 319 39.35 2.04 36.60
N PRO A 320 39.91 1.10 37.41
CA PRO A 320 40.78 1.46 38.52
C PRO A 320 42.04 2.22 38.05
N PRO A 321 42.64 3.05 38.91
CA PRO A 321 43.89 3.70 38.60
C PRO A 321 45.00 2.68 38.33
N PRO A 322 45.93 2.96 37.39
CA PRO A 322 47.10 2.12 37.14
C PRO A 322 47.93 1.89 38.40
N ILE A 323 48.29 0.64 38.68
CA ILE A 323 49.18 0.30 39.80
C ILE A 323 50.64 0.42 39.34
N PRO A 324 51.52 1.19 39.98
CA PRO A 324 52.93 1.27 39.60
C PRO A 324 53.60 -0.10 39.53
N ARG A 325 54.28 -0.39 38.41
CA ARG A 325 55.06 -1.61 38.17
C ARG A 325 56.47 -1.27 37.74
N SER A 326 57.45 -2.12 38.05
CA SER A 326 58.81 -2.00 37.50
C SER A 326 58.93 -2.75 36.17
N PHE A 327 59.90 -2.36 35.32
CA PHE A 327 60.22 -3.16 34.13
C PHE A 327 60.66 -4.57 34.50
N SER A 328 61.43 -4.73 35.59
CA SER A 328 61.84 -6.04 36.12
C SER A 328 60.65 -6.99 36.35
N ASP A 329 59.56 -6.49 36.95
CA ASP A 329 58.35 -7.29 37.21
C ASP A 329 57.68 -7.76 35.92
N ILE A 330 57.48 -6.85 34.97
CA ILE A 330 56.83 -7.16 33.69
C ILE A 330 57.71 -8.07 32.84
N ASN A 331 59.00 -7.78 32.79
CA ASN A 331 59.95 -8.52 31.97
C ASN A 331 60.07 -9.96 32.45
N THR A 332 60.24 -10.17 33.75
CA THR A 332 60.41 -11.51 34.33
C THR A 332 59.14 -12.34 34.24
N ASN A 333 57.98 -11.76 34.52
CA ASN A 333 56.73 -12.52 34.65
C ASN A 333 55.95 -12.64 33.33
N ILE A 334 56.20 -11.75 32.35
CA ILE A 334 55.40 -11.69 31.13
C ILE A 334 56.28 -11.75 29.88
N PHE A 335 57.17 -10.76 29.66
CA PHE A 335 57.88 -10.66 28.38
C PHE A 335 58.83 -11.84 28.15
N VAL A 336 59.70 -12.17 29.11
CA VAL A 336 60.62 -13.31 29.01
C VAL A 336 59.88 -14.62 28.75
N PRO A 337 58.92 -15.05 29.59
CA PRO A 337 58.29 -16.35 29.40
C PRO A 337 57.41 -16.41 28.15
N LYS A 338 56.75 -15.31 27.76
CA LYS A 338 55.67 -15.35 26.75
C LYS A 338 55.95 -14.65 25.43
N CYS A 339 56.88 -13.70 25.39
CA CYS A 339 57.14 -12.88 24.20
C CYS A 339 58.53 -13.14 23.60
N LEU A 340 59.58 -13.23 24.43
CA LEU A 340 60.97 -13.24 23.95
C LEU A 340 61.33 -14.46 23.11
N ASN A 341 60.66 -15.60 23.29
CA ASN A 341 60.89 -16.78 22.42
C ASN A 341 60.65 -16.49 20.92
N CYS A 342 59.81 -15.50 20.59
CA CYS A 342 59.55 -15.09 19.20
C CYS A 342 60.05 -13.67 18.87
N HIS A 343 60.28 -12.84 19.89
CA HIS A 343 60.61 -11.42 19.77
C HIS A 343 62.01 -11.12 20.31
N GLN A 344 63.03 -11.91 19.94
CA GLN A 344 64.42 -11.67 20.35
C GLN A 344 65.41 -11.77 19.18
N GLY A 345 66.35 -10.83 19.11
CA GLY A 345 67.53 -10.89 18.25
C GLY A 345 67.25 -10.74 16.74
N GLY A 346 68.17 -11.22 15.91
CA GLY A 346 68.15 -11.01 14.45
C GLY A 346 67.02 -11.72 13.67
N ASN A 347 66.19 -12.53 14.33
CA ASN A 347 65.08 -13.29 13.73
C ASN A 347 63.72 -12.95 14.36
N ALA A 348 63.60 -11.77 14.96
CA ALA A 348 62.37 -11.32 15.59
C ALA A 348 61.17 -11.35 14.63
N ARG A 349 60.11 -12.08 14.99
CA ARG A 349 58.90 -12.19 14.17
C ARG A 349 58.19 -10.84 14.08
N GLY A 350 57.72 -10.50 12.89
CA GLY A 350 57.02 -9.24 12.63
C GLY A 350 57.91 -7.99 12.78
N GLY A 351 59.23 -8.14 12.86
CA GLY A 351 60.17 -7.03 13.01
C GLY A 351 60.25 -6.42 14.42
N TYR A 352 59.61 -7.03 15.42
CA TYR A 352 59.58 -6.54 16.79
C TYR A 352 60.59 -7.26 17.67
N ASP A 353 61.70 -6.59 17.96
CA ASP A 353 62.69 -7.08 18.92
C ASP A 353 62.40 -6.49 20.31
N MET A 354 62.18 -7.36 21.30
CA MET A 354 61.87 -7.00 22.68
C MET A 354 63.02 -7.36 23.63
N SER A 355 64.22 -7.66 23.11
CA SER A 355 65.33 -8.19 23.91
C SER A 355 65.91 -7.21 24.94
N THR A 356 65.60 -5.91 24.85
CA THR A 356 66.06 -4.89 25.79
C THR A 356 64.97 -3.87 26.09
N TYR A 357 65.07 -3.20 27.24
CA TYR A 357 64.17 -2.10 27.62
C TYR A 357 64.05 -1.05 26.50
N ALA A 358 65.18 -0.60 25.96
CA ALA A 358 65.21 0.43 24.91
C ALA A 358 64.42 0.01 23.66
N LYS A 359 64.50 -1.26 23.26
CA LYS A 359 63.75 -1.77 22.11
C LYS A 359 62.26 -1.90 22.42
N ILE A 360 61.89 -2.36 23.61
CA ILE A 360 60.48 -2.39 24.05
C ILE A 360 59.89 -0.99 24.09
N MET A 361 60.62 0.00 24.58
CA MET A 361 60.17 1.38 24.67
C MET A 361 59.90 2.03 23.30
N SER A 362 60.48 1.51 22.21
CA SER A 362 60.12 1.95 20.85
C SER A 362 58.66 1.63 20.48
N LEU A 363 58.03 0.69 21.19
CA LEU A 363 56.64 0.26 20.99
C LEU A 363 55.68 0.87 22.03
N VAL A 364 56.22 1.66 22.97
CA VAL A 364 55.50 2.21 24.11
C VAL A 364 55.38 3.72 23.96
N LYS A 365 54.16 4.23 24.07
CA LYS A 365 53.88 5.63 24.35
C LYS A 365 53.70 5.77 25.86
N ILE A 366 54.68 6.42 26.49
CA ILE A 366 54.68 6.67 27.94
C ILE A 366 53.36 7.31 28.36
N ASN A 367 52.76 6.81 29.46
CA ASN A 367 51.47 7.24 30.00
C ASN A 367 50.25 6.99 29.09
N ASN A 368 50.40 6.22 28.00
CA ASN A 368 49.32 5.93 27.07
C ASN A 368 49.41 4.50 26.50
N ALA A 369 49.00 3.53 27.31
CA ALA A 369 48.92 2.12 26.92
C ALA A 369 48.02 1.94 25.68
N ASN A 370 46.82 2.53 25.64
CA ASN A 370 45.91 2.40 24.49
C ASN A 370 46.49 2.99 23.20
N GLY A 371 47.40 3.95 23.29
CA GLY A 371 48.15 4.50 22.17
C GLY A 371 49.44 3.75 21.82
N SER A 372 49.88 2.80 22.66
CA SER A 372 51.11 2.02 22.52
C SER A 372 50.90 0.81 21.62
N GLU A 373 51.76 0.63 20.62
CA GLU A 373 51.70 -0.52 19.71
C GLU A 373 51.83 -1.85 20.46
N LEU A 374 52.73 -1.90 21.46
CA LEU A 374 52.91 -3.06 22.32
C LEU A 374 51.61 -3.52 22.97
N TYR A 375 50.87 -2.58 23.58
CA TYR A 375 49.68 -2.93 24.32
C TYR A 375 48.52 -3.31 23.40
N LYS A 376 48.34 -2.61 22.26
CA LYS A 376 47.31 -2.93 21.27
C LYS A 376 47.41 -4.38 20.78
N ARG A 377 48.61 -4.82 20.39
CA ARG A 377 48.91 -6.18 19.91
C ARG A 377 48.70 -7.26 20.97
N CYS A 378 48.90 -6.91 22.24
CA CYS A 378 48.65 -7.81 23.36
C CYS A 378 47.17 -7.85 23.74
N TYR A 379 46.45 -6.74 23.53
CA TYR A 379 45.08 -6.57 24.00
C TYR A 379 44.06 -7.32 23.13
N ASP A 380 44.24 -7.30 21.81
CA ASP A 380 43.35 -7.92 20.81
C ASP A 380 43.43 -9.47 20.75
N ASN A 381 44.18 -10.11 21.67
CA ASN A 381 44.45 -11.55 21.71
C ASN A 381 45.20 -12.11 20.49
N THR A 382 45.73 -11.27 19.60
CA THR A 382 46.51 -11.75 18.45
C THR A 382 47.92 -12.19 18.86
N MET A 383 48.48 -11.58 19.91
CA MET A 383 49.79 -11.93 20.44
C MET A 383 49.77 -12.13 21.96
N PRO A 384 50.41 -13.21 22.48
CA PRO A 384 50.98 -14.35 21.75
C PRO A 384 49.89 -15.34 21.28
N PRO A 385 49.92 -15.85 20.03
CA PRO A 385 48.86 -16.69 19.48
C PRO A 385 48.74 -18.06 20.14
N SER A 386 49.87 -18.65 20.56
CA SER A 386 49.89 -19.98 21.19
C SER A 386 49.62 -19.94 22.70
N ARG A 387 49.64 -18.74 23.30
CA ARG A 387 49.47 -18.53 24.75
C ARG A 387 49.01 -17.09 25.02
N PRO A 388 47.74 -16.76 24.73
CA PRO A 388 47.22 -15.41 24.94
C PRO A 388 47.45 -14.94 26.37
N LEU A 389 47.73 -13.65 26.53
CA LEU A 389 47.87 -13.06 27.86
C LEU A 389 46.53 -13.08 28.58
N THR A 390 46.56 -13.38 29.88
CA THR A 390 45.38 -13.23 30.74
C THR A 390 45.03 -11.75 30.91
N LYS A 391 43.78 -11.46 31.30
CA LYS A 391 43.35 -10.09 31.61
C LYS A 391 44.28 -9.42 32.63
N SER A 392 44.65 -10.13 33.70
CA SER A 392 45.59 -9.63 34.73
C SER A 392 46.98 -9.30 34.17
N GLU A 393 47.52 -10.09 33.25
CA GLU A 393 48.83 -9.82 32.65
C GLU A 393 48.78 -8.61 31.70
N LYS A 394 47.71 -8.49 30.92
CA LYS A 394 47.48 -7.29 30.10
C LYS A 394 47.38 -6.06 31.00
N ASP A 395 46.60 -6.12 32.08
CA ASP A 395 46.46 -5.03 33.03
C ASP A 395 47.81 -4.67 33.66
N LYS A 396 48.69 -5.64 33.98
CA LYS A 396 50.06 -5.34 34.44
C LYS A 396 50.89 -4.59 33.40
N ILE A 397 50.84 -4.97 32.13
CA ILE A 397 51.54 -4.25 31.05
C ILE A 397 50.96 -2.83 30.89
N ARG A 398 49.63 -2.71 30.86
CA ARG A 398 48.92 -1.43 30.81
C ARG A 398 49.38 -0.52 31.94
N ASP A 399 49.38 -1.06 33.16
CA ASP A 399 49.70 -0.31 34.35
C ASP A 399 51.15 0.17 34.32
N TRP A 400 52.11 -0.71 33.98
CA TRP A 400 53.51 -0.34 33.78
C TRP A 400 53.67 0.82 32.78
N ILE A 401 53.03 0.74 31.60
CA ILE A 401 53.08 1.80 30.58
C ILE A 401 52.47 3.10 31.11
N ASN A 402 51.29 3.00 31.74
CA ASN A 402 50.52 4.16 32.20
C ASN A 402 51.14 4.84 33.43
N THR A 403 51.99 4.16 34.19
CA THR A 403 52.77 4.73 35.30
C THR A 403 54.17 5.17 34.90
N GLY A 404 54.38 5.49 33.61
CA GLY A 404 55.64 6.05 33.14
C GLY A 404 56.65 5.03 32.59
N ALA A 405 56.30 3.75 32.53
CA ALA A 405 57.18 2.65 32.09
C ALA A 405 58.58 2.65 32.75
N PRO A 406 58.67 2.73 34.10
CA PRO A 406 59.96 2.88 34.77
C PRO A 406 60.90 1.70 34.50
N ASN A 407 62.19 2.00 34.26
CA ASN A 407 63.25 1.03 33.95
C ASN A 407 63.92 0.42 35.20
N ASN A 408 63.21 0.39 36.33
CA ASN A 408 63.72 0.12 37.68
C ASN A 408 64.68 1.21 38.20
#